data_AF-F4S639-F1
#
_entry.id   AF-F4S639-F1
#
_cell.length_a   1.000
_cell.length_b   1.000
_cell.length_c   1.000
_cell.angle_alpha   90.00
_cell.angle_beta   90.00
_cell.angle_gamma   90.00
#
_symmetry.space_group_name_H-M   'P 1'
#
loop_
_entity.id
_entity.type
_entity.pdbx_description
1 polymer ?
#
loop_
_entity_poly.entity_id
_entity_poly.type
_entity_poly.pdbx_seq_one_letter_code
_entity_poly.pdbx_strand_id
1 'polypeptide(L)'
;MPSLTFIGLTEISAQDLKPQPQSSRILGFPLTINIKSSEPYYHTSYSLSRPGVDLILASSDRIPCRFAISSTELAFHPEVLTRTNRVKIQFDAGLPLIQLDASKEVIEIILACLDSGLVPDLSGYTFDDLVGALEAVAGQYELEHVERHCLLAIGAYYKLKPIHVFSLAVIYGCTWMAKLASGFTLALDISLPQHKCLLSSEAYDALTELHTYRRKKAREILNQLRLPVIINHQAQNCSQVQLIEFWKPLISRVKRLSWNSQTNLKIKQLFTNELKKASIEVHCNECLNLMDSLVDQADLEFDLVRSWALPTSDSSYPC
;
A
#
# COMPACT_ATOMS: atom_id res chain seq x y z
N MET A 1 -3.30 -13.55 27.62
CA MET A 1 -3.49 -12.84 26.35
C MET A 1 -4.74 -11.98 26.50
N PRO A 2 -4.66 -10.64 26.49
CA PRO A 2 -5.83 -9.83 26.78
C PRO A 2 -6.73 -9.75 25.54
N SER A 3 -8.00 -10.10 25.76
CA SER A 3 -9.12 -9.96 24.84
C SER A 3 -9.46 -8.48 24.71
N LEU A 4 -9.20 -7.88 23.54
CA LEU A 4 -9.64 -6.52 23.25
C LEU A 4 -11.08 -6.55 22.75
N THR A 5 -11.99 -6.28 23.68
CA THR A 5 -13.39 -5.95 23.40
C THR A 5 -13.44 -4.43 23.32
N PHE A 6 -13.72 -3.85 22.14
CA PHE A 6 -13.91 -2.41 22.02
C PHE A 6 -15.38 -2.12 21.71
N ILE A 7 -16.07 -1.60 22.73
CA ILE A 7 -17.37 -0.95 22.63
C ILE A 7 -17.06 0.54 22.50
N GLY A 8 -17.45 1.15 21.39
CA GLY A 8 -17.35 2.58 21.14
C GLY A 8 -18.66 3.12 20.56
N LEU A 9 -19.60 3.41 21.45
CA LEU A 9 -20.74 4.28 21.17
C LEU A 9 -20.22 5.73 21.11
N THR A 10 -20.50 6.44 20.03
CA THR A 10 -20.49 7.91 20.04
C THR A 10 -21.69 8.45 19.29
N GLU A 11 -22.38 9.32 20.00
CA GLU A 11 -23.64 9.99 19.71
C GLU A 11 -23.53 10.88 18.47
N ILE A 12 -24.51 10.73 17.56
CA ILE A 12 -24.70 11.66 16.45
C ILE A 12 -25.58 12.80 16.98
N SER A 13 -24.97 13.96 17.17
CA SER A 13 -25.67 15.20 17.48
C SER A 13 -26.45 15.67 16.26
N ALA A 14 -27.77 15.76 16.43
CA ALA A 14 -28.70 16.37 15.51
C ALA A 14 -28.52 17.90 15.47
N GLN A 15 -28.56 18.50 14.28
CA GLN A 15 -29.14 19.82 14.06
C GLN A 15 -29.50 20.04 12.58
N ASP A 16 -30.81 20.08 12.36
CA ASP A 16 -31.58 20.92 11.44
C ASP A 16 -30.98 21.36 10.10
N LEU A 17 -31.50 20.77 9.01
CA LEU A 17 -31.80 21.50 7.77
C LEU A 17 -33.13 21.01 7.16
N LYS A 18 -33.97 21.99 6.82
CA LYS A 18 -35.39 21.98 6.44
C LYS A 18 -35.87 20.95 5.40
N PRO A 19 -37.16 20.57 5.44
CA PRO A 19 -37.81 19.72 4.43
C PRO A 19 -38.27 20.53 3.20
N GLN A 20 -38.01 20.00 2.00
CA GLN A 20 -38.56 20.48 0.73
C GLN A 20 -39.52 19.41 0.17
N PRO A 21 -40.67 19.77 -0.44
CA PRO A 21 -41.74 18.83 -0.68
C PRO A 21 -41.57 18.03 -1.98
N GLN A 22 -41.83 16.74 -1.85
CA GLN A 22 -42.52 15.82 -2.78
C GLN A 22 -42.53 16.18 -4.28
N SER A 23 -41.82 15.35 -5.07
CA SER A 23 -42.28 14.96 -6.40
C SER A 23 -42.49 13.45 -6.42
N SER A 24 -43.72 13.06 -6.73
CA SER A 24 -44.21 11.69 -6.80
C SER A 24 -44.25 11.21 -8.24
N ARG A 25 -44.23 9.88 -8.40
CA ARG A 25 -44.31 9.06 -9.63
C ARG A 25 -42.91 8.83 -10.24
N ILE A 26 -42.47 7.59 -10.40
CA ILE A 26 -43.04 6.61 -11.34
C ILE A 26 -43.08 5.19 -10.74
N LEU A 27 -44.18 4.50 -11.06
CA LEU A 27 -44.47 3.09 -10.83
C LEU A 27 -43.31 2.17 -11.26
N GLY A 28 -42.58 1.62 -10.29
CA GLY A 28 -41.74 0.45 -10.49
C GLY A 28 -42.58 -0.80 -10.36
N PHE A 29 -42.89 -1.43 -11.50
CA PHE A 29 -43.49 -2.77 -11.54
C PHE A 29 -42.60 -3.76 -10.76
N PRO A 30 -43.15 -4.58 -9.85
CA PRO A 30 -42.41 -5.73 -9.37
C PRO A 30 -42.35 -6.72 -10.55
N LEU A 31 -41.19 -6.78 -11.22
CA LEU A 31 -40.87 -7.91 -12.07
C LEU A 31 -40.70 -9.12 -11.14
N THR A 32 -41.79 -9.82 -10.87
CA THR A 32 -41.77 -11.21 -10.41
C THR A 32 -41.21 -12.05 -11.55
N ILE A 33 -39.89 -12.06 -11.67
CA ILE A 33 -39.19 -13.06 -12.46
C ILE A 33 -39.49 -14.38 -11.78
N ASN A 34 -40.34 -15.18 -12.41
CA ASN A 34 -40.59 -16.56 -12.03
C ASN A 34 -39.33 -17.35 -12.37
N ILE A 35 -38.34 -17.31 -11.46
CA ILE A 35 -37.12 -18.12 -11.53
C ILE A 35 -37.59 -19.56 -11.30
N LYS A 36 -37.87 -20.27 -12.40
CA LYS A 36 -37.83 -21.75 -12.42
C LYS A 36 -36.57 -22.14 -11.66
N SER A 37 -36.71 -22.97 -10.63
CA SER A 37 -35.62 -23.44 -9.74
C SER A 37 -34.34 -23.67 -10.54
N SER A 38 -33.50 -22.64 -10.63
CA SER A 38 -32.31 -22.71 -11.46
C SER A 38 -31.38 -23.67 -10.75
N GLU A 39 -30.79 -24.58 -11.52
CA GLU A 39 -29.78 -25.47 -10.97
C GLU A 39 -28.76 -24.65 -10.18
N PRO A 40 -28.35 -25.13 -9.01
CA PRO A 40 -27.41 -24.40 -8.19
C PRO A 40 -26.09 -24.16 -8.95
N TYR A 41 -25.57 -22.95 -8.83
CA TYR A 41 -24.36 -22.52 -9.50
C TYR A 41 -23.13 -23.09 -8.78
N TYR A 42 -22.46 -24.07 -9.39
CA TYR A 42 -21.19 -24.59 -8.90
C TYR A 42 -19.99 -23.92 -9.57
N HIS A 43 -18.91 -23.76 -8.82
CA HIS A 43 -17.62 -23.36 -9.34
C HIS A 43 -17.09 -24.40 -10.33
N THR A 44 -16.48 -23.96 -11.43
CA THR A 44 -15.95 -24.86 -12.48
C THR A 44 -14.89 -25.82 -11.93
N SER A 45 -13.99 -25.31 -11.10
CA SER A 45 -12.92 -26.11 -10.45
C SER A 45 -13.40 -26.97 -9.27
N TYR A 46 -14.60 -26.71 -8.74
CA TYR A 46 -15.16 -27.39 -7.56
C TYR A 46 -16.59 -27.88 -7.86
N SER A 47 -16.73 -28.66 -8.93
CA SER A 47 -18.02 -29.20 -9.36
C SER A 47 -18.44 -30.42 -8.52
N LEU A 48 -19.74 -30.66 -8.41
CA LEU A 48 -20.29 -31.83 -7.70
C LEU A 48 -19.86 -33.18 -8.31
N SER A 49 -19.42 -33.18 -9.57
CA SER A 49 -18.93 -34.39 -10.25
C SER A 49 -17.52 -34.81 -9.83
N ARG A 50 -16.83 -34.00 -9.03
CA ARG A 50 -15.48 -34.30 -8.53
C ARG A 50 -15.55 -35.53 -7.60
N PRO A 51 -14.64 -36.51 -7.73
CA PRO A 51 -14.64 -37.69 -6.88
C PRO A 51 -14.31 -37.31 -5.43
N GLY A 52 -14.91 -38.02 -4.47
CA GLY A 52 -14.58 -37.88 -3.05
C GLY A 52 -15.14 -36.61 -2.37
N VAL A 53 -16.03 -35.88 -3.03
CA VAL A 53 -16.74 -34.75 -2.43
C VAL A 53 -17.56 -35.23 -1.23
N ASP A 54 -17.35 -34.60 -0.09
CA ASP A 54 -18.03 -34.88 1.18
C ASP A 54 -18.60 -33.62 1.85
N LEU A 55 -18.33 -32.44 1.28
CA LEU A 55 -18.80 -31.16 1.78
C LEU A 55 -19.05 -30.17 0.62
N ILE A 56 -20.02 -29.27 0.82
CA ILE A 56 -20.25 -28.13 -0.07
C ILE A 56 -20.10 -26.83 0.73
N LEU A 57 -19.28 -25.91 0.23
CA LEU A 57 -19.25 -24.52 0.71
C LEU A 57 -20.07 -23.64 -0.22
N ALA A 58 -20.71 -22.59 0.31
CA ALA A 58 -21.42 -21.61 -0.49
C ALA A 58 -21.04 -20.17 -0.12
N SER A 59 -20.83 -19.33 -1.13
CA SER A 59 -20.60 -17.89 -0.96
C SER A 59 -21.88 -17.12 -0.63
N SER A 60 -21.74 -15.98 0.04
CA SER A 60 -22.85 -15.08 0.39
C SER A 60 -23.20 -14.07 -0.71
N ASP A 61 -22.70 -14.27 -1.93
CA ASP A 61 -23.00 -13.43 -3.08
C ASP A 61 -24.50 -13.40 -3.40
N ARG A 62 -24.94 -12.40 -4.17
CA ARG A 62 -26.34 -12.32 -4.65
C ARG A 62 -26.82 -13.59 -5.33
N ILE A 63 -25.90 -14.27 -6.03
CA ILE A 63 -26.08 -15.62 -6.55
C ILE A 63 -25.01 -16.49 -5.88
N PRO A 64 -25.37 -17.29 -4.86
CA PRO A 64 -24.41 -18.12 -4.14
C PRO A 64 -23.66 -19.05 -5.09
N CYS A 65 -22.34 -18.95 -5.11
CA CYS A 65 -21.47 -19.89 -5.79
C CYS A 65 -21.15 -21.04 -4.84
N ARG A 66 -21.32 -22.28 -5.31
CA ARG A 66 -21.07 -23.49 -4.54
C ARG A 66 -19.74 -24.13 -4.90
N PHE A 67 -19.04 -24.63 -3.89
CA PHE A 67 -17.76 -25.30 -4.00
C PHE A 67 -17.90 -26.70 -3.42
N ALA A 68 -17.97 -27.72 -4.28
CA ALA A 68 -17.98 -29.11 -3.88
C ALA A 68 -16.53 -29.55 -3.62
N ILE A 69 -16.24 -29.89 -2.37
CA ILE A 69 -14.87 -30.12 -1.87
C ILE A 69 -14.78 -31.51 -1.25
N SER A 70 -13.63 -32.14 -1.41
CA SER A 70 -13.23 -33.29 -0.61
C SER A 70 -12.41 -32.82 0.58
N SER A 71 -12.88 -33.09 1.80
CA SER A 71 -12.16 -32.73 3.02
C SER A 71 -10.75 -33.34 3.08
N THR A 72 -10.54 -34.47 2.40
CA THR A 72 -9.25 -35.17 2.35
C THR A 72 -8.19 -34.48 1.50
N GLU A 73 -8.58 -33.57 0.60
CA GLU A 73 -7.66 -32.79 -0.23
C GLU A 73 -7.15 -31.54 0.49
N LEU A 74 -7.84 -31.11 1.54
CA LEU A 74 -7.51 -29.91 2.30
C LEU A 74 -6.44 -30.22 3.35
N ALA A 75 -5.47 -29.31 3.51
CA ALA A 75 -4.41 -29.42 4.52
C ALA A 75 -4.88 -29.25 5.98
N PHE A 76 -6.20 -29.30 6.25
CA PHE A 76 -6.79 -29.05 7.56
C PHE A 76 -8.19 -29.69 7.68
N HIS A 77 -8.71 -29.75 8.91
CA HIS A 77 -10.05 -30.30 9.16
C HIS A 77 -11.15 -29.29 8.79
N PRO A 78 -12.22 -29.69 8.07
CA PRO A 78 -13.30 -28.77 7.68
C PRO A 78 -14.02 -28.12 8.86
N GLU A 79 -13.94 -28.73 10.04
CA GLU A 79 -14.50 -28.19 11.28
C GLU A 79 -14.01 -26.78 11.59
N VAL A 80 -12.82 -26.40 11.13
CA VAL A 80 -12.28 -25.04 11.28
C VAL A 80 -13.19 -24.01 10.62
N LEU A 81 -13.74 -24.31 9.43
CA LEU A 81 -14.68 -23.44 8.74
C LEU A 81 -16.03 -23.35 9.47
N THR A 82 -16.38 -24.35 10.29
CA THR A 82 -17.64 -24.36 11.06
C THR A 82 -17.54 -23.61 12.39
N ARG A 83 -16.33 -23.40 12.93
CA ARG A 83 -16.12 -22.76 14.24
C ARG A 83 -16.37 -21.25 14.24
N THR A 84 -16.43 -20.63 13.06
CA THR A 84 -16.92 -19.25 12.96
C THR A 84 -18.41 -19.20 13.31
N ASN A 85 -18.78 -18.38 14.31
CA ASN A 85 -20.14 -18.20 14.87
C ASN A 85 -21.25 -17.74 13.88
N ARG A 86 -21.01 -17.84 12.56
CA ARG A 86 -21.90 -17.37 11.48
C ARG A 86 -22.31 -18.47 10.49
N VAL A 87 -21.99 -19.73 10.77
CA VAL A 87 -22.28 -20.82 9.83
C VAL A 87 -23.69 -21.35 10.00
N LYS A 88 -24.45 -21.33 8.90
CA LYS A 88 -25.70 -22.09 8.76
C LYS A 88 -25.37 -23.40 8.05
N ILE A 89 -25.50 -24.51 8.76
CA ILE A 89 -25.36 -25.85 8.17
C ILE A 89 -26.72 -26.26 7.61
N GLN A 90 -26.76 -26.50 6.30
CA GLN A 90 -27.90 -27.06 5.60
C GLN A 90 -27.47 -28.37 4.94
N PHE A 91 -28.39 -29.05 4.25
CA PHE A 91 -28.06 -30.19 3.41
C PHE A 91 -28.47 -29.90 1.98
N ASP A 92 -27.57 -30.21 1.05
CA ASP A 92 -27.78 -30.04 -0.39
C ASP A 92 -27.23 -31.28 -1.10
N ALA A 93 -28.05 -31.90 -1.96
CA ALA A 93 -27.73 -33.19 -2.59
C ALA A 93 -27.30 -34.30 -1.60
N GLY A 94 -27.77 -34.26 -0.35
CA GLY A 94 -27.39 -35.20 0.71
C GLY A 94 -26.03 -34.92 1.36
N LEU A 95 -25.35 -33.86 0.95
CA LEU A 95 -24.07 -33.41 1.51
C LEU A 95 -24.28 -32.22 2.46
N PRO A 96 -23.44 -32.07 3.50
CA PRO A 96 -23.45 -30.88 4.32
C PRO A 96 -23.12 -29.65 3.46
N LEU A 97 -23.96 -28.62 3.58
CA LEU A 97 -23.81 -27.32 2.94
C LEU A 97 -23.49 -26.28 4.01
N ILE A 98 -22.29 -25.70 3.95
CA ILE A 98 -21.82 -24.65 4.83
C ILE A 98 -21.89 -23.32 4.07
N GLN A 99 -22.79 -22.45 4.51
CA GLN A 99 -22.87 -21.08 4.00
C GLN A 99 -21.81 -20.22 4.71
N LEU A 100 -20.89 -19.65 3.93
CA LEU A 100 -19.87 -18.71 4.40
C LEU A 100 -20.32 -17.27 4.15
N ASP A 101 -19.99 -16.38 5.07
CA ASP A 101 -20.22 -14.93 4.98
C ASP A 101 -19.07 -14.24 4.21
N ALA A 102 -18.81 -14.73 3.00
CA ALA A 102 -17.70 -14.32 2.14
C ALA A 102 -18.10 -14.40 0.65
N SER A 103 -17.45 -13.60 -0.19
CA SER A 103 -17.63 -13.66 -1.64
C SER A 103 -17.01 -14.92 -2.22
N LYS A 104 -17.40 -15.26 -3.45
CA LYS A 104 -16.82 -16.34 -4.24
C LYS A 104 -15.30 -16.24 -4.31
N GLU A 105 -14.76 -15.06 -4.63
CA GLU A 105 -13.32 -14.82 -4.80
C GLU A 105 -12.56 -15.06 -3.48
N VAL A 106 -13.12 -14.61 -2.35
CA VAL A 106 -12.54 -14.83 -1.03
C VAL A 106 -12.46 -16.32 -0.70
N ILE A 107 -13.53 -17.07 -0.94
CA ILE A 107 -13.55 -18.53 -0.70
C ILE A 107 -12.55 -19.23 -1.63
N GLU A 108 -12.45 -18.82 -2.89
CA GLU A 108 -11.51 -19.39 -3.85
C GLU A 108 -10.05 -19.16 -3.41
N ILE A 109 -9.69 -17.95 -2.94
CA ILE A 109 -8.37 -17.65 -2.39
C ILE A 109 -8.05 -18.57 -1.21
N ILE A 110 -9.00 -18.70 -0.28
CA ILE A 110 -8.83 -19.54 0.91
C ILE A 110 -8.58 -20.98 0.48
N LEU A 111 -9.43 -21.55 -0.38
CA LEU A 111 -9.31 -22.92 -0.86
C LEU A 111 -8.01 -23.16 -1.65
N ALA A 112 -7.60 -22.22 -2.49
CA ALA A 112 -6.34 -22.31 -3.24
C ALA A 112 -5.12 -22.38 -2.31
N CYS A 113 -5.15 -21.68 -1.17
CA CYS A 113 -4.08 -21.73 -0.18
C CYS A 113 -4.09 -23.00 0.68
N LEU A 114 -5.23 -23.68 0.77
CA LEU A 114 -5.43 -24.90 1.57
C LEU A 114 -5.10 -26.17 0.78
N ASP A 115 -4.98 -26.07 -0.55
CA ASP A 115 -4.53 -27.16 -1.41
C ASP A 115 -3.04 -27.44 -1.18
N SER A 116 -2.75 -28.56 -0.53
CA SER A 116 -1.38 -28.98 -0.20
C SER A 116 -0.51 -29.31 -1.42
N GLY A 117 -1.12 -29.56 -2.58
CA GLY A 117 -0.41 -29.98 -3.79
C GLY A 117 0.16 -28.84 -4.62
N LEU A 118 -0.21 -27.59 -4.32
CA LEU A 118 0.04 -26.46 -5.19
C LEU A 118 0.53 -25.23 -4.42
N VAL A 119 1.38 -24.43 -5.07
CA VAL A 119 1.66 -23.07 -4.60
C VAL A 119 0.54 -22.17 -5.14
N PRO A 120 -0.23 -21.48 -4.28
CA PRO A 120 -1.35 -20.68 -4.75
C PRO A 120 -0.86 -19.51 -5.61
N ASP A 121 -1.40 -19.39 -6.81
CA ASP A 121 -1.24 -18.19 -7.64
C ASP A 121 -2.34 -17.18 -7.27
N LEU A 122 -1.94 -16.15 -6.52
CA LEU A 122 -2.85 -15.10 -6.05
C LEU A 122 -2.78 -13.82 -6.91
N SER A 123 -2.04 -13.84 -8.02
CA SER A 123 -1.79 -12.64 -8.84
C SER A 123 -3.02 -12.11 -9.59
N GLY A 124 -4.04 -12.96 -9.79
CA GLY A 124 -5.28 -12.62 -10.47
C GLY A 124 -6.34 -11.92 -9.61
N TYR A 125 -6.15 -11.87 -8.28
CA TYR A 125 -7.13 -11.32 -7.36
C TYR A 125 -6.90 -9.83 -7.11
N THR A 126 -7.97 -9.11 -6.78
CA THR A 126 -7.85 -7.70 -6.43
C THR A 126 -7.32 -7.54 -5.00
N PHE A 127 -6.85 -6.33 -4.68
CA PHE A 127 -6.44 -6.02 -3.31
C PHE A 127 -7.56 -6.28 -2.30
N ASP A 128 -8.79 -5.93 -2.65
CA ASP A 128 -9.93 -6.01 -1.72
C ASP A 128 -10.33 -7.48 -1.49
N ASP A 129 -10.22 -8.35 -2.50
CA ASP A 129 -10.42 -9.80 -2.36
C ASP A 129 -9.39 -10.42 -1.41
N LEU A 130 -8.11 -10.03 -1.56
CA LEU A 130 -7.02 -10.53 -0.71
C LEU A 130 -7.19 -10.08 0.75
N VAL A 131 -7.64 -8.84 0.97
CA VAL A 131 -7.95 -8.34 2.32
C VAL A 131 -9.14 -9.07 2.90
N GLY A 132 -10.21 -9.29 2.13
CA GLY A 132 -11.37 -10.07 2.57
C GLY A 132 -10.98 -11.50 2.97
N ALA A 133 -10.10 -12.14 2.21
CA ALA A 133 -9.55 -13.45 2.55
C ALA A 133 -8.68 -13.42 3.81
N LEU A 134 -7.81 -12.42 3.95
CA LEU A 134 -7.00 -12.22 5.16
C LEU A 134 -7.89 -12.06 6.40
N GLU A 135 -8.90 -11.21 6.34
CA GLU A 135 -9.84 -10.97 7.45
C GLU A 135 -10.67 -12.21 7.80
N ALA A 136 -11.06 -12.99 6.79
CA ALA A 136 -11.82 -14.23 7.00
C ALA A 136 -11.01 -15.30 7.76
N VAL A 137 -9.68 -15.34 7.58
CA VAL A 137 -8.80 -16.34 8.24
C VAL A 137 -8.07 -15.81 9.47
N ALA A 138 -8.06 -14.49 9.67
CA ALA A 138 -7.32 -13.83 10.74
C ALA A 138 -7.64 -14.41 12.13
N GLY A 139 -6.59 -14.71 12.90
CA GLY A 139 -6.72 -15.21 14.26
C GLY A 139 -7.11 -16.68 14.37
N GLN A 140 -7.26 -17.40 13.25
CA GLN A 140 -7.49 -18.83 13.23
C GLN A 140 -6.14 -19.56 13.10
N TYR A 141 -5.64 -20.14 14.20
CA TYR A 141 -4.33 -20.81 14.23
C TYR A 141 -4.16 -21.89 13.16
N GLU A 142 -5.24 -22.61 12.85
CA GLU A 142 -5.26 -23.68 11.84
C GLU A 142 -5.12 -23.13 10.39
N LEU A 143 -5.33 -21.83 10.17
CA LEU A 143 -5.26 -21.17 8.86
C LEU A 143 -4.08 -20.17 8.75
N GLU A 144 -3.10 -20.23 9.65
CA GLU A 144 -1.94 -19.31 9.65
C GLU A 144 -1.18 -19.31 8.30
N HIS A 145 -1.15 -20.44 7.59
CA HIS A 145 -0.53 -20.54 6.28
C HIS A 145 -1.26 -19.70 5.22
N VAL A 146 -2.60 -19.69 5.24
CA VAL A 146 -3.44 -18.85 4.35
C VAL A 146 -3.17 -17.38 4.66
N GLU A 147 -3.13 -17.02 5.94
CA GLU A 147 -2.82 -15.65 6.40
C GLU A 147 -1.48 -15.17 5.82
N ARG A 148 -0.44 -16.00 5.89
CA ARG A 148 0.89 -15.69 5.34
C ARG A 148 0.87 -15.51 3.82
N HIS A 149 0.17 -16.37 3.08
CA HIS A 149 0.04 -16.25 1.62
C HIS A 149 -0.70 -14.96 1.22
N CYS A 150 -1.79 -14.62 1.91
CA CYS A 150 -2.51 -13.36 1.70
C CYS A 150 -1.62 -12.15 1.99
N LEU A 151 -0.89 -12.13 3.11
CA LEU A 151 0.04 -11.04 3.44
C LEU A 151 1.15 -10.86 2.39
N LEU A 152 1.70 -11.96 1.87
CA LEU A 152 2.69 -11.91 0.79
C LEU A 152 2.10 -11.30 -0.50
N ALA A 153 0.91 -11.72 -0.89
CA ALA A 153 0.22 -11.18 -2.08
C ALA A 153 -0.16 -9.70 -1.91
N ILE A 154 -0.70 -9.32 -0.75
CA ILE A 154 -1.00 -7.92 -0.39
C ILE A 154 0.28 -7.06 -0.44
N GLY A 155 1.41 -7.63 -0.03
CA GLY A 155 2.72 -6.99 -0.10
C GLY A 155 3.10 -6.49 -1.49
N ALA A 156 2.59 -7.13 -2.56
CA ALA A 156 2.83 -6.69 -3.94
C ALA A 156 2.23 -5.30 -4.27
N TYR A 157 1.21 -4.87 -3.50
CA TYR A 157 0.52 -3.60 -3.68
C TYR A 157 1.18 -2.42 -2.95
N TYR A 158 2.36 -2.62 -2.33
CA TYR A 158 3.02 -1.59 -1.50
C TYR A 158 3.26 -0.24 -2.20
N LYS A 159 3.39 -0.23 -3.53
CA LYS A 159 3.52 1.00 -4.33
C LYS A 159 2.17 1.63 -4.67
N LEU A 160 1.16 0.79 -4.96
CA LEU A 160 -0.16 1.23 -5.41
C LEU A 160 -1.05 1.70 -4.25
N LYS A 161 -1.03 0.97 -3.13
CA LYS A 161 -1.81 1.28 -1.92
C LYS A 161 -0.91 1.31 -0.66
N PRO A 162 0.10 2.20 -0.56
CA PRO A 162 1.11 2.15 0.51
C PRO A 162 0.53 2.23 1.92
N ILE A 163 -0.46 3.10 2.13
CA ILE A 163 -1.06 3.34 3.44
C ILE A 163 -1.89 2.14 3.90
N HIS A 164 -2.64 1.52 2.99
CA HIS A 164 -3.42 0.32 3.29
C HIS A 164 -2.49 -0.85 3.64
N VAL A 165 -1.46 -1.10 2.81
CA VAL A 165 -0.47 -2.17 3.05
C VAL A 165 0.28 -1.91 4.36
N PHE A 166 0.67 -0.67 4.64
CA PHE A 166 1.32 -0.33 5.91
C PHE A 166 0.41 -0.59 7.11
N SER A 167 -0.86 -0.16 7.06
CA SER A 167 -1.80 -0.35 8.16
C SER A 167 -2.03 -1.83 8.45
N LEU A 168 -2.30 -2.64 7.42
CA LEU A 168 -2.42 -4.09 7.54
C LEU A 168 -1.13 -4.70 8.09
N ALA A 169 0.03 -4.28 7.61
CA ALA A 169 1.30 -4.79 8.13
C ALA A 169 1.47 -4.52 9.63
N VAL A 170 1.03 -3.37 10.13
CA VAL A 170 1.07 -3.06 11.57
C VAL A 170 0.07 -3.91 12.34
N ILE A 171 -1.18 -4.03 11.86
CA ILE A 171 -2.24 -4.82 12.50
C ILE A 171 -1.83 -6.29 12.66
N TYR A 172 -1.23 -6.87 11.62
CA TYR A 172 -0.81 -8.28 11.58
C TYR A 172 0.67 -8.49 11.99
N GLY A 173 1.36 -7.46 12.51
CA GLY A 173 2.74 -7.60 12.99
C GLY A 173 3.79 -7.93 11.92
N CYS A 174 3.50 -7.65 10.64
CA CYS A 174 4.34 -7.96 9.49
C CYS A 174 5.41 -6.88 9.23
N THR A 175 6.49 -6.91 10.01
CA THR A 175 7.53 -5.85 10.03
C THR A 175 8.19 -5.55 8.68
N TRP A 176 8.49 -6.58 7.87
CA TRP A 176 9.12 -6.39 6.56
C TRP A 176 8.20 -5.65 5.59
N MET A 177 6.90 -5.96 5.62
CA MET A 177 5.88 -5.34 4.77
C MET A 177 5.63 -3.90 5.22
N ALA A 178 5.57 -3.66 6.54
CA ALA A 178 5.47 -2.31 7.09
C ALA A 178 6.66 -1.45 6.66
N LYS A 179 7.89 -1.99 6.76
CA LYS A 179 9.10 -1.30 6.32
C LYS A 179 9.05 -0.98 4.83
N LEU A 180 8.68 -1.95 4.00
CA LEU A 180 8.57 -1.81 2.55
C LEU A 180 7.56 -0.71 2.17
N ALA A 181 6.33 -0.81 2.69
CA ALA A 181 5.25 0.13 2.39
C ALA A 181 5.52 1.53 2.93
N SER A 182 6.14 1.65 4.11
CA SER A 182 6.49 2.95 4.70
C SER A 182 7.38 3.79 3.80
N GLY A 183 8.18 3.19 2.91
CA GLY A 183 9.02 3.92 1.95
C GLY A 183 8.18 4.77 1.00
N PHE A 184 6.96 4.32 0.67
CA PHE A 184 6.08 4.95 -0.31
C PHE A 184 5.01 5.83 0.35
N THR A 185 4.85 5.80 1.67
CA THR A 185 3.89 6.68 2.37
C THR A 185 4.36 8.13 2.46
N LEU A 186 5.66 8.40 2.25
CA LEU A 186 6.23 9.74 2.40
C LEU A 186 5.74 10.73 1.32
N ALA A 187 5.37 10.21 0.16
CA ALA A 187 4.78 10.98 -0.94
C ALA A 187 3.33 11.40 -0.66
N LEU A 188 2.68 10.78 0.33
CA LEU A 188 1.26 10.94 0.59
C LEU A 188 1.04 11.85 1.79
N ASP A 189 -0.03 12.65 1.73
CA ASP A 189 -0.49 13.40 2.89
C ASP A 189 -1.29 12.48 3.81
N ILE A 190 -0.63 11.92 4.81
CA ILE A 190 -1.26 11.02 5.80
C ILE A 190 -2.27 11.74 6.71
N SER A 191 -2.30 13.07 6.72
CA SER A 191 -3.24 13.85 7.54
C SER A 191 -4.63 13.96 6.92
N LEU A 192 -4.77 13.64 5.62
CA LEU A 192 -6.05 13.61 4.94
C LEU A 192 -7.02 12.62 5.61
N PRO A 193 -8.31 12.96 5.76
CA PRO A 193 -9.29 12.09 6.43
C PRO A 193 -9.34 10.66 5.87
N GLN A 194 -9.25 10.52 4.54
CA GLN A 194 -9.27 9.24 3.83
C GLN A 194 -8.07 8.32 4.15
N HIS A 195 -6.94 8.89 4.56
CA HIS A 195 -5.76 8.14 4.95
C HIS A 195 -5.75 7.88 6.45
N LYS A 196 -6.17 8.89 7.21
CA LYS A 196 -6.25 8.82 8.67
C LYS A 196 -7.24 7.76 9.14
N CYS A 197 -8.37 7.58 8.45
CA CYS A 197 -9.36 6.55 8.82
C CYS A 197 -8.86 5.11 8.61
N LEU A 198 -7.83 4.90 7.79
CA LEU A 198 -7.23 3.58 7.53
C LEU A 198 -6.18 3.20 8.57
N LEU A 199 -5.68 4.17 9.33
CA LEU A 199 -4.58 3.98 10.28
C LEU A 199 -5.14 3.87 11.69
N SER A 200 -4.66 2.88 12.45
CA SER A 200 -4.78 2.90 13.90
C SER A 200 -4.04 4.10 14.48
N SER A 201 -4.38 4.51 15.70
CA SER A 201 -3.65 5.56 16.42
C SER A 201 -2.15 5.31 16.42
N GLU A 202 -1.78 4.07 16.71
CA GLU A 202 -0.39 3.60 16.79
C GLU A 202 0.29 3.67 15.42
N ALA A 203 -0.38 3.23 14.35
CA ALA A 203 0.15 3.29 12.99
C ALA A 203 0.31 4.75 12.51
N TYR A 204 -0.65 5.62 12.83
CA TYR A 204 -0.60 7.03 12.48
C TYR A 204 0.57 7.74 13.18
N ASP A 205 0.73 7.52 14.49
CA ASP A 205 1.81 8.10 15.27
C ASP A 205 3.18 7.60 14.79
N ALA A 206 3.31 6.29 14.53
CA ALA A 206 4.53 5.70 14.00
C ALA A 206 4.91 6.27 12.62
N LEU A 207 3.95 6.47 11.71
CA LEU A 207 4.21 7.11 10.41
C LEU A 207 4.59 8.57 10.57
N THR A 208 3.92 9.30 11.46
CA THR A 208 4.21 10.72 11.71
C THR A 208 5.61 10.91 12.28
N GLU A 209 6.00 10.06 13.24
CA GLU A 209 7.35 10.04 13.79
C GLU A 209 8.38 9.69 12.70
N LEU A 210 8.12 8.64 11.92
CA LEU A 210 9.01 8.22 10.84
C LEU A 210 9.19 9.31 9.77
N HIS A 211 8.10 9.98 9.37
CA HIS A 211 8.14 11.10 8.43
C HIS A 211 8.94 12.27 9.01
N THR A 212 8.74 12.59 10.28
CA THR A 212 9.48 13.64 11.00
C THR A 212 10.96 13.32 11.08
N TYR A 213 11.31 12.09 11.46
CA TYR A 213 12.67 11.60 11.53
C TYR A 213 13.37 11.65 10.16
N ARG A 214 12.71 11.14 9.12
CA ARG A 214 13.22 11.17 7.75
C ARG A 214 13.48 12.59 7.29
N ARG A 215 12.54 13.51 7.48
CA ARG A 215 12.72 14.94 7.16
C ARG A 215 13.89 15.55 7.94
N LYS A 216 14.01 15.26 9.24
CA LYS A 216 15.13 15.73 10.07
C LYS A 216 16.48 15.21 9.53
N LYS A 217 16.57 13.92 9.23
CA LYS A 217 17.76 13.31 8.67
C LYS A 217 18.09 13.81 7.27
N ALA A 218 17.10 14.08 6.43
CA ALA A 218 17.28 14.78 5.15
C ALA A 218 17.98 16.13 5.35
N ARG A 219 17.52 16.92 6.33
CA ARG A 219 18.13 18.21 6.68
C ARG A 219 19.57 18.03 7.14
N GLU A 220 19.84 17.03 7.99
CA GLU A 220 21.20 16.74 8.45
C GLU A 220 22.13 16.42 7.29
N ILE A 221 21.72 15.55 6.35
CA ILE A 221 22.54 15.19 5.20
C ILE A 221 22.72 16.38 4.24
N LEU A 222 21.65 17.12 3.95
CA LEU A 222 21.74 18.36 3.17
C LEU A 222 22.67 19.39 3.80
N ASN A 223 22.66 19.51 5.12
CA ASN A 223 23.58 20.40 5.83
C ASN A 223 25.03 19.91 5.77
N GLN A 224 25.24 18.60 5.79
CA GLN A 224 26.54 17.94 5.65
C GLN A 224 27.06 17.89 4.21
N LEU A 225 26.21 18.13 3.22
CA LEU A 225 26.59 18.23 1.80
C LEU A 225 27.63 19.34 1.68
N ARG A 226 28.88 18.89 1.61
CA ARG A 226 30.10 19.69 1.45
C ARG A 226 30.54 19.44 0.03
N LEU A 227 30.60 20.50 -0.78
CA LEU A 227 31.35 20.40 -2.02
C LEU A 227 32.82 20.14 -1.64
N PRO A 228 33.50 19.17 -2.25
CA PRO A 228 34.95 19.00 -2.13
C PRO A 228 35.66 20.31 -2.44
N VAL A 229 36.02 21.07 -1.39
CA VAL A 229 36.73 22.35 -1.51
C VAL A 229 38.22 22.14 -1.81
N ILE A 230 38.71 20.90 -1.72
CA ILE A 230 40.09 20.55 -2.04
C ILE A 230 40.20 20.37 -3.57
N ILE A 231 40.16 21.50 -4.26
CA ILE A 231 40.50 21.58 -5.67
C ILE A 231 42.03 21.59 -5.74
N ASN A 232 42.64 20.41 -5.85
CA ASN A 232 44.07 20.29 -6.15
C ASN A 232 44.30 20.59 -7.64
N HIS A 233 43.97 21.80 -8.08
CA HIS A 233 44.26 22.26 -9.42
C HIS A 233 45.48 23.18 -9.35
N GLN A 234 46.63 22.69 -9.83
CA GLN A 234 47.92 23.40 -9.82
C GLN A 234 48.09 24.33 -11.03
N ALA A 235 47.02 24.80 -11.67
CA ALA A 235 47.19 25.81 -12.71
C ALA A 235 47.67 27.12 -12.08
N GLN A 236 48.78 27.63 -12.61
CA GLN A 236 49.49 28.82 -12.11
C GLN A 236 48.63 30.10 -12.04
N ASN A 237 47.44 30.10 -12.67
CA ASN A 237 46.58 31.28 -12.81
C ASN A 237 45.16 31.10 -12.23
N CYS A 238 44.87 30.03 -11.48
CA CYS A 238 43.54 29.83 -10.88
C CYS A 238 43.54 30.09 -9.38
N SER A 239 42.80 31.10 -8.94
CA SER A 239 42.58 31.36 -7.52
C SER A 239 41.54 30.40 -6.95
N GLN A 240 41.98 29.44 -6.14
CA GLN A 240 41.09 28.54 -5.39
C GLN A 240 40.08 29.32 -4.53
N VAL A 241 40.47 30.49 -4.02
CA VAL A 241 39.61 31.36 -3.21
C VAL A 241 38.42 31.87 -4.01
N GLN A 242 38.60 32.23 -5.29
CA GLN A 242 37.51 32.71 -6.14
C GLN A 242 36.47 31.62 -6.42
N LEU A 243 36.90 30.38 -6.65
CA LEU A 243 35.97 29.24 -6.81
C LEU A 243 35.18 28.98 -5.53
N ILE A 244 35.83 29.06 -4.36
CA ILE A 244 35.17 28.90 -3.06
C ILE A 244 34.14 29.99 -2.82
N GLU A 245 34.50 31.25 -3.06
CA GLU A 245 33.60 32.39 -2.88
C GLU A 245 32.42 32.35 -3.86
N PHE A 246 32.62 31.85 -5.07
CA PHE A 246 31.52 31.60 -6.02
C PHE A 246 30.56 30.50 -5.51
N TRP A 247 31.09 29.41 -4.96
CA TRP A 247 30.29 28.26 -4.52
C TRP A 247 29.47 28.49 -3.25
N LYS A 248 30.03 29.20 -2.27
CA LYS A 248 29.36 29.45 -0.97
C LYS A 248 27.91 29.96 -1.10
N PRO A 249 27.61 31.07 -1.82
CA PRO A 249 26.25 31.58 -1.95
C PRO A 249 25.34 30.64 -2.75
N LEU A 250 25.88 29.89 -3.72
CA LEU A 250 25.12 28.94 -4.52
C LEU A 250 24.64 27.75 -3.70
N ILE A 251 25.53 27.16 -2.90
CA ILE A 251 25.16 26.07 -1.98
C ILE A 251 24.05 26.55 -1.03
N SER A 252 24.19 27.73 -0.44
CA SER A 252 23.17 28.29 0.44
C SER A 252 21.82 28.48 -0.26
N ARG A 253 21.82 28.93 -1.53
CA ARG A 253 20.59 29.08 -2.32
C ARG A 253 19.97 27.73 -2.66
N VAL A 254 20.77 26.76 -3.10
CA VAL A 254 20.31 25.40 -3.42
C VAL A 254 19.71 24.73 -2.19
N LYS A 255 20.37 24.82 -1.02
CA LYS A 255 19.83 24.33 0.26
C LYS A 255 18.47 24.96 0.60
N ARG A 256 18.31 26.27 0.36
CA ARG A 256 17.04 26.97 0.60
C ARG A 256 15.95 26.54 -0.37
N LEU A 257 16.26 26.38 -1.66
CA LEU A 257 15.32 25.94 -2.69
C LEU A 257 14.92 24.48 -2.50
N SER A 258 15.89 23.59 -2.21
CA SER A 258 15.64 22.19 -1.89
C SER A 258 14.73 22.02 -0.69
N TRP A 259 14.86 22.92 0.30
CA TRP A 259 14.05 22.90 1.52
C TRP A 259 12.60 23.35 1.29
N ASN A 260 12.41 24.40 0.49
CA ASN A 260 11.09 25.01 0.29
C ASN A 260 10.28 24.35 -0.83
N SER A 261 10.88 23.43 -1.59
CA SER A 261 10.17 22.77 -2.67
C SER A 261 9.30 21.64 -2.17
N GLN A 262 8.06 21.66 -2.63
CA GLN A 262 7.10 20.57 -2.47
C GLN A 262 7.20 19.53 -3.61
N THR A 263 8.03 19.74 -4.63
CA THR A 263 8.06 18.95 -5.88
C THR A 263 9.42 18.27 -6.15
N ASN A 264 9.45 17.38 -7.16
CA ASN A 264 10.67 16.84 -7.79
C ASN A 264 11.57 17.95 -8.34
N LEU A 265 12.38 18.52 -7.45
CA LEU A 265 13.53 19.32 -7.83
C LEU A 265 14.61 18.40 -8.37
N LYS A 266 14.93 18.57 -9.66
CA LYS A 266 16.17 18.07 -10.24
C LYS A 266 17.27 19.04 -9.85
N ILE A 267 18.21 18.61 -8.99
CA ILE A 267 19.25 19.52 -8.49
C ILE A 267 20.14 20.03 -9.62
N LYS A 268 20.43 19.19 -10.61
CA LYS A 268 21.16 19.60 -11.82
C LYS A 268 20.51 20.81 -12.53
N GLN A 269 19.18 20.91 -12.55
CA GLN A 269 18.48 22.08 -13.13
C GLN A 269 18.70 23.35 -12.30
N LEU A 270 18.78 23.24 -10.97
CA LEU A 270 19.07 24.38 -10.10
C LEU A 270 20.49 24.92 -10.32
N PHE A 271 21.44 24.04 -10.64
CA PHE A 271 22.82 24.40 -10.94
C PHE A 271 23.04 24.85 -12.38
N THR A 272 22.20 24.48 -13.34
CA THR A 272 22.40 24.78 -14.77
C THR A 272 22.57 26.29 -15.04
N ASN A 273 21.75 27.13 -14.41
CA ASN A 273 21.85 28.58 -14.57
C ASN A 273 23.12 29.16 -13.93
N GLU A 274 23.62 28.51 -12.90
CA GLU A 274 24.77 28.97 -12.14
C GLU A 274 26.08 28.49 -12.79
N LEU A 275 26.10 27.28 -13.35
CA LEU A 275 27.18 26.79 -14.23
C LEU A 275 27.34 27.69 -15.47
N LYS A 276 26.24 28.19 -16.04
CA LYS A 276 26.30 29.18 -17.12
C LYS A 276 26.98 30.48 -16.69
N LYS A 277 26.70 30.99 -15.48
CA LYS A 277 27.41 32.17 -14.95
C LYS A 277 28.88 31.85 -14.67
N ALA A 278 29.16 30.67 -14.11
CA ALA A 278 30.52 30.21 -13.88
C ALA A 278 31.32 30.19 -15.18
N SER A 279 30.72 29.77 -16.30
CA SER A 279 31.40 29.77 -17.62
C SER A 279 31.79 31.16 -18.13
N ILE A 280 31.17 32.22 -17.60
CA ILE A 280 31.49 33.62 -17.93
C ILE A 280 32.58 34.15 -16.98
N GLU A 281 32.52 33.79 -15.70
CA GLU A 281 33.41 34.32 -14.66
C GLU A 281 34.73 33.52 -14.52
N VAL A 282 34.67 32.20 -14.68
CA VAL A 282 35.78 31.26 -14.54
C VAL A 282 36.34 30.93 -15.92
N HIS A 283 37.53 31.42 -16.22
CA HIS A 283 38.16 31.31 -17.54
C HIS A 283 38.99 30.01 -17.72
N CYS A 284 39.00 29.13 -16.72
CA CYS A 284 39.74 27.86 -16.76
C CYS A 284 38.79 26.68 -17.01
N ASN A 285 39.00 25.98 -18.13
CA ASN A 285 38.19 24.82 -18.52
C ASN A 285 38.27 23.66 -17.51
N GLU A 286 39.43 23.42 -16.90
CA GLU A 286 39.56 22.37 -15.88
C GLU A 286 38.76 22.70 -14.62
N CYS A 287 38.76 23.97 -14.18
CA CYS A 287 37.91 24.43 -13.08
C CYS A 287 36.42 24.27 -13.41
N LEU A 288 36.00 24.58 -14.64
CA LEU A 288 34.61 24.40 -15.09
C LEU A 288 34.20 22.92 -15.12
N ASN A 289 35.05 22.04 -15.66
CA ASN A 289 34.78 20.59 -15.67
C ASN A 289 34.70 20.02 -14.26
N LEU A 290 35.56 20.48 -13.35
CA LEU A 290 35.48 20.10 -11.95
C LEU A 290 34.18 20.57 -11.33
N MET A 291 33.75 21.81 -11.60
CA MET A 291 32.47 22.32 -11.13
C MET A 291 31.29 21.49 -11.61
N ASP A 292 31.29 21.06 -12.88
CA ASP A 292 30.24 20.19 -13.43
C ASP A 292 30.25 18.81 -12.74
N SER A 293 31.43 18.21 -12.54
CA SER A 293 31.56 16.96 -11.78
C SER A 293 31.07 17.07 -10.34
N LEU A 294 31.28 18.22 -9.69
CA LEU A 294 30.79 18.48 -8.34
C LEU A 294 29.26 18.62 -8.30
N VAL A 295 28.66 19.21 -9.34
CA VAL A 295 27.21 19.28 -9.49
C VAL A 295 26.64 17.87 -9.68
N ASP A 296 27.25 17.04 -10.52
CA ASP A 296 26.82 15.66 -10.73
C ASP A 296 26.90 14.84 -9.44
N GLN A 297 27.98 14.99 -8.66
CA GLN A 297 28.08 14.35 -7.35
C GLN A 297 27.00 14.86 -6.38
N ALA A 298 26.75 16.17 -6.32
CA ALA A 298 25.72 16.74 -5.47
C ALA A 298 24.30 16.30 -5.87
N ASP A 299 24.04 16.12 -7.18
CA ASP A 299 22.79 15.59 -7.72
C ASP A 299 22.59 14.14 -7.27
N LEU A 300 23.62 13.29 -7.41
CA LEU A 300 23.59 11.90 -6.94
C LEU A 300 23.38 11.79 -5.42
N GLU A 301 24.13 12.56 -4.61
CA GLU A 301 23.97 12.58 -3.16
C GLU A 301 22.57 13.08 -2.76
N PHE A 302 22.05 14.07 -3.47
CA PHE A 302 20.70 14.57 -3.22
C PHE A 302 19.63 13.57 -3.61
N ASP A 303 19.74 12.89 -4.75
CA ASP A 303 18.77 11.88 -5.16
C ASP A 303 18.71 10.71 -4.16
N LEU A 304 19.86 10.31 -3.61
CA LEU A 304 19.93 9.33 -2.53
C LEU A 304 19.18 9.82 -1.28
N VAL A 305 19.42 11.05 -0.83
CA VAL A 305 18.70 11.65 0.31
C VAL A 305 17.21 11.78 0.03
N ARG A 306 16.88 12.20 -1.18
CA ARG A 306 15.52 12.49 -1.64
C ARG A 306 14.68 11.22 -1.67
N SER A 307 15.19 10.13 -2.25
CA SER A 307 14.49 8.84 -2.31
C SER A 307 14.15 8.28 -0.93
N TRP A 308 14.94 8.63 0.09
CA TRP A 308 14.76 8.14 1.45
C TRP A 308 13.95 9.10 2.34
N ALA A 309 13.95 10.40 2.05
CA ALA A 309 13.48 11.42 3.00
C ALA A 309 12.57 12.51 2.47
N LEU A 310 12.34 12.58 1.15
CA LEU A 310 11.45 13.55 0.54
C LEU A 310 10.41 12.84 -0.34
N PRO A 311 9.21 13.43 -0.50
CA PRO A 311 8.21 12.90 -1.41
C PRO A 311 8.77 12.84 -2.85
N THR A 312 8.74 11.64 -3.46
CA THR A 312 8.97 11.47 -4.90
C THR A 312 7.67 11.78 -5.62
N SER A 313 7.56 12.98 -6.19
CA SER A 313 6.39 13.38 -6.96
C SER A 313 6.45 12.76 -8.36
N ASP A 314 6.33 11.44 -8.46
CA ASP A 314 5.88 10.82 -9.70
C ASP A 314 4.34 10.88 -9.67
N SER A 315 3.83 12.10 -9.86
CA SER A 315 2.41 12.44 -9.84
C SER A 315 1.74 12.03 -11.15
N SER A 316 1.85 10.75 -11.50
CA SER A 316 1.07 10.11 -12.55
C SER A 316 0.36 8.88 -11.99
N TYR A 317 -0.18 8.99 -10.78
CA TYR A 317 -1.14 8.02 -10.27
C TYR A 317 -2.54 8.55 -10.56
N PRO A 318 -3.29 7.94 -11.48
CA PRO A 318 -4.71 8.24 -11.60
C PRO A 318 -5.38 7.80 -10.29
N CYS A 319 -6.06 8.74 -9.62
CA CYS A 319 -7.03 8.41 -8.58
C CYS A 319 -8.22 7.66 -9.20
#